data_AF-A0A5B0Q383-F1
#
_entry.id   AF-A0A5B0Q383-F1
#
_cell.length_a   1.000
_cell.length_b   1.000
_cell.length_c   1.000
_cell.angle_alpha   90.00
_cell.angle_beta   90.00
_cell.angle_gamma   90.00
#
_symmetry.space_group_name_H-M   'P 1'
#
loop_
_entity.id
_entity.type
_entity.pdbx_description
1 polymer ?
#
loop_
_entity_poly.entity_id
_entity_poly.type
_entity_poly.pdbx_seq_one_letter_code
_entity_poly.pdbx_strand_id
1 'polypeptide(L)'
;MLFNKGMFILATPCLVWAQVDSIEPGHWPIELRNCMHMERTPVNEQITCTEYYTCTGRHQHMCRSVRAGQMQQCTTCGDLADPQYVGDCVFGDHTQVRECNIHR
;
A
#
# COMPACT_ATOMS: atom_id res chain seq x y z
N MET A 1 -53.52 -21.88 5.27
CA MET A 1 -52.37 -21.39 6.04
C MET A 1 -51.30 -22.47 6.07
N LEU A 2 -50.15 -22.21 5.45
CA LEU A 2 -48.82 -22.66 5.90
C LEU A 2 -47.81 -21.82 5.13
N PHE A 3 -46.98 -21.13 5.89
CA PHE A 3 -46.19 -19.98 5.48
C PHE A 3 -44.90 -20.35 4.76
N ASN A 4 -44.59 -19.49 3.80
CA ASN A 4 -43.32 -19.25 3.12
C ASN A 4 -42.13 -19.11 4.10
N LYS A 5 -41.00 -19.81 3.84
CA LYS A 5 -39.63 -19.60 4.39
C LYS A 5 -38.76 -20.81 4.02
N GLY A 6 -37.62 -20.74 3.34
CA GLY A 6 -36.90 -19.63 2.75
C GLY A 6 -35.91 -20.20 1.74
N MET A 7 -35.65 -19.44 0.67
CA MET A 7 -34.52 -19.69 -0.21
C MET A 7 -33.24 -19.61 0.61
N PHE A 8 -32.55 -20.73 0.78
CA PHE A 8 -31.18 -20.73 1.26
C PHE A 8 -30.28 -20.31 0.10
N ILE A 9 -29.75 -19.10 0.21
CA ILE A 9 -28.64 -18.58 -0.57
C ILE A 9 -27.44 -19.48 -0.28
N LEU A 10 -27.02 -20.27 -1.28
CA LEU A 10 -25.64 -20.74 -1.38
C LEU A 10 -25.10 -20.30 -2.74
N ALA A 11 -25.00 -18.98 -2.89
CA ALA A 11 -24.14 -18.36 -3.88
C ALA A 11 -22.69 -18.61 -3.47
N THR A 12 -22.16 -19.80 -3.78
CA THR A 12 -20.72 -20.08 -3.72
C THR A 12 -20.36 -21.32 -4.54
N PRO A 13 -20.29 -21.19 -5.87
CA PRO A 13 -19.34 -22.01 -6.61
C PRO A 13 -18.63 -21.18 -7.68
N CYS A 14 -17.91 -20.12 -7.28
CA CYS A 14 -17.04 -19.39 -8.22
C CYS A 14 -15.58 -19.26 -7.75
N LEU A 15 -15.26 -19.69 -6.52
CA LEU A 15 -13.88 -19.62 -5.99
C LEU A 15 -13.07 -20.91 -6.20
N VAL A 16 -13.67 -22.00 -6.69
CA VAL A 16 -12.98 -23.29 -6.86
C VAL A 16 -12.13 -23.35 -8.13
N TRP A 17 -12.16 -22.30 -8.95
CA TRP A 17 -11.45 -22.23 -10.23
C TRP A 17 -10.26 -21.27 -10.18
N ALA A 18 -9.72 -21.00 -8.98
CA ALA A 18 -8.34 -20.55 -8.86
C ALA A 18 -7.47 -21.72 -9.35
N GLN A 19 -7.03 -21.62 -10.60
CA GLN A 19 -6.28 -22.63 -11.31
C GLN A 19 -5.05 -22.99 -10.48
N VAL A 20 -5.02 -24.23 -9.96
CA VAL A 20 -3.78 -24.83 -9.48
C VAL A 20 -3.00 -25.16 -10.74
N ASP A 21 -2.12 -24.25 -11.16
CA ASP A 21 -1.08 -24.63 -12.10
C ASP A 21 -0.29 -25.78 -11.48
N SER A 22 -0.21 -26.89 -12.20
CA SER A 22 0.50 -28.07 -11.76
C SER A 22 1.98 -27.82 -11.92
N ILE A 23 2.56 -27.14 -10.91
CA ILE A 23 3.99 -26.88 -10.85
C ILE A 23 4.70 -28.20 -10.53
N GLU A 24 5.58 -28.66 -11.42
CA GLU A 24 6.43 -29.81 -11.14
C GLU A 24 7.25 -29.59 -9.87
N PRO A 25 7.36 -30.58 -8.97
CA PRO A 25 8.21 -30.49 -7.79
C PRO A 25 9.66 -30.14 -8.19
N GLY A 26 10.11 -28.93 -7.83
CA GLY A 26 11.44 -28.41 -8.16
C GLY A 26 11.47 -27.37 -9.29
N HIS A 27 10.37 -27.18 -10.04
CA HIS A 27 10.26 -26.20 -11.12
C HIS A 27 9.44 -24.99 -10.70
N TRP A 28 9.93 -24.20 -9.75
CA TRP A 28 9.29 -22.93 -9.40
C TRP A 28 9.45 -21.94 -10.56
N PRO A 29 8.36 -21.39 -11.14
CA PRO A 29 8.45 -20.25 -12.04
C PRO A 29 9.30 -19.16 -11.39
N ILE A 30 10.17 -18.52 -12.16
CA ILE A 30 11.03 -17.42 -11.63
C ILE A 30 10.16 -16.34 -10.98
N GLU A 31 8.96 -16.14 -11.50
CA GLU A 31 7.91 -15.23 -11.02
C GLU A 31 7.38 -15.60 -9.62
N LEU A 32 7.46 -16.88 -9.22
CA LEU A 32 7.05 -17.40 -7.92
C LEU A 32 8.23 -17.60 -6.94
N ARG A 33 9.47 -17.26 -7.35
CA ARG A 33 10.56 -17.09 -6.38
C ARG A 33 10.27 -15.84 -5.57
N ASN A 34 9.50 -16.00 -4.50
CA ASN A 34 9.36 -14.99 -3.47
C ASN A 34 10.76 -14.51 -3.09
N CYS A 35 11.10 -13.27 -3.44
CA CYS A 35 12.31 -12.67 -2.92
C CYS A 35 12.16 -12.69 -1.40
N MET A 36 13.07 -13.37 -0.69
CA MET A 36 12.98 -13.45 0.77
C MET A 36 13.34 -12.13 1.47
N HIS A 37 13.68 -11.09 0.71
CA HIS A 37 14.09 -9.75 1.16
C HIS A 37 15.09 -9.77 2.34
N MET A 38 15.98 -10.76 2.38
CA MET A 38 16.89 -10.99 3.52
C MET A 38 17.96 -9.91 3.64
N GLU A 39 18.41 -9.38 2.51
CA GLU A 39 19.44 -8.35 2.46
C GLU A 39 18.87 -7.07 1.87
N ARG A 40 19.03 -5.99 2.61
CA ARG A 40 18.64 -4.64 2.21
C ARG A 40 19.80 -3.68 2.45
N THR A 41 19.94 -2.69 1.57
CA THR A 41 20.91 -1.62 1.68
C THR A 41 20.21 -0.26 1.73
N PRO A 42 20.70 0.70 2.53
CA PRO A 42 20.15 2.04 2.57
C PRO A 42 20.40 2.75 1.24
N VAL A 43 19.36 3.39 0.70
CA VAL A 43 19.43 4.23 -0.50
C VAL A 43 18.80 5.59 -0.22
N ASN A 44 19.47 6.66 -0.66
CA ASN A 44 18.95 8.01 -0.54
C ASN A 44 18.03 8.30 -1.73
N GLU A 45 16.79 8.70 -1.44
CA GLU A 45 15.75 8.89 -2.43
C GLU A 45 14.88 10.12 -2.12
N GLN A 46 14.12 10.53 -3.13
CA GLN A 46 13.03 11.48 -2.94
C GLN A 46 11.75 10.72 -2.54
N ILE A 47 11.28 10.95 -1.32
CA ILE A 47 10.14 10.24 -0.73
C ILE A 47 8.95 11.18 -0.59
N THR A 48 7.78 10.69 -1.00
CA THR A 48 6.50 11.38 -0.78
C THR A 48 6.13 11.35 0.70
N CYS A 49 5.83 12.51 1.27
CA CYS A 49 5.27 12.64 2.61
C CYS A 49 3.84 12.09 2.64
N THR A 50 3.62 11.06 3.47
CA THR A 50 2.33 10.36 3.62
C THR A 50 1.52 10.85 4.81
N GLU A 51 2.00 11.87 5.52
CA GLU A 51 1.28 12.48 6.64
C GLU A 51 -0.01 13.16 6.15
N TYR A 52 -1.02 13.15 7.01
CA TYR A 52 -2.33 13.71 6.73
C TYR A 52 -2.51 15.07 7.41
N TYR A 53 -3.18 15.98 6.72
CA TYR A 53 -3.61 17.27 7.26
C TYR A 53 -5.11 17.47 7.04
N THR A 54 -5.72 18.33 7.84
CA THR A 54 -7.13 18.73 7.67
C THR A 54 -7.21 20.06 6.93
N CYS A 55 -8.09 20.17 5.93
CA CYS A 55 -8.31 21.43 5.25
C CYS A 55 -9.32 22.34 5.95
N THR A 56 -9.41 23.61 5.56
CA THR A 56 -10.40 24.58 6.07
C THR A 56 -11.85 24.11 5.88
N GLY A 57 -12.12 23.33 4.84
CA GLY A 57 -13.39 22.65 4.62
C GLY A 57 -13.62 21.41 5.50
N ARG A 58 -12.76 21.14 6.51
CA ARG A 58 -12.80 19.97 7.41
C ARG A 58 -12.63 18.60 6.74
N HIS A 59 -12.04 18.55 5.54
CA HIS A 59 -11.70 17.30 4.87
C HIS A 59 -10.24 16.91 5.13
N GLN A 60 -9.96 15.61 5.19
CA GLN A 60 -8.60 15.10 5.41
C GLN A 60 -7.91 14.84 4.07
N HIS A 61 -6.66 15.31 3.94
CA HIS A 61 -5.84 15.15 2.74
C HIS A 61 -4.47 14.61 3.09
N MET A 62 -3.89 13.86 2.15
CA MET A 62 -2.49 13.45 2.24
C MET A 62 -1.61 14.58 1.72
N CYS A 63 -0.54 14.89 2.46
CA CYS A 63 0.42 15.95 2.16
C CYS A 63 1.01 15.87 0.75
N ARG A 64 1.54 14.69 0.38
CA ARG A 64 2.16 14.41 -0.93
C ARG A 64 3.34 15.31 -1.33
N SER A 65 3.86 16.15 -0.43
CA SER A 65 5.11 16.86 -0.69
C SER A 65 6.25 15.86 -0.83
N VAL A 66 7.17 16.13 -1.75
CA VAL A 66 8.35 15.29 -1.96
C VAL A 66 9.49 15.88 -1.13
N ARG A 67 10.15 15.04 -0.32
CA ARG A 67 11.31 15.41 0.49
C ARG A 67 12.40 14.37 0.42
N ALA A 68 13.64 14.77 0.71
CA ALA A 68 14.74 13.85 0.81
C ALA A 68 14.50 12.83 1.93
N GLY A 69 14.87 11.59 1.69
CA GLY A 69 14.75 10.51 2.65
C GLY A 69 15.68 9.36 2.32
N GLN A 70 15.62 8.35 3.17
CA GLN A 70 16.31 7.10 2.99
C GLN A 70 15.30 5.95 3.00
N MET A 71 15.50 4.97 2.13
CA MET A 71 14.74 3.72 2.11
C MET A 71 15.69 2.53 2.21
N GLN A 72 15.16 1.39 2.60
CA GLN A 72 15.87 0.11 2.57
C GLN A 72 15.53 -0.63 1.27
N GLN A 73 16.49 -0.69 0.35
CA GLN A 73 16.34 -1.36 -0.93
C GLN A 73 16.82 -2.81 -0.85
N CYS A 74 15.98 -3.76 -1.26
CA CYS A 74 16.40 -5.14 -1.40
C CYS A 74 17.44 -5.30 -2.51
N THR A 75 18.59 -5.89 -2.19
CA THR A 75 19.70 -6.07 -3.13
C THR A 75 19.37 -7.03 -4.28
N THR A 76 18.37 -7.90 -4.09
CA THR A 76 18.00 -8.92 -5.07
C THR A 76 16.95 -8.43 -6.08
N CYS A 77 15.91 -7.71 -5.62
CA CYS A 77 14.77 -7.34 -6.47
C CYS A 77 14.50 -5.84 -6.57
N GLY A 78 15.25 -5.01 -5.84
CA GLY A 78 15.07 -3.56 -5.83
C GLY A 78 13.87 -3.05 -5.04
N ASP A 79 13.11 -3.93 -4.38
CA ASP A 79 11.98 -3.57 -3.53
C ASP A 79 12.40 -2.57 -2.44
N LEU A 80 11.60 -1.52 -2.25
CA LEU A 80 11.87 -0.43 -1.33
C LEU A 80 10.95 -0.53 -0.11
N ALA A 81 11.51 -0.45 1.09
CA ALA A 81 10.76 -0.44 2.35
C ALA A 81 11.37 0.55 3.35
N ASP A 82 10.72 0.65 4.51
CA ASP A 82 11.18 1.41 5.69
C ASP A 82 11.58 2.86 5.38
N PRO A 83 10.65 3.68 4.86
CA PRO A 83 10.95 5.07 4.54
C PRO A 83 11.30 5.87 5.79
N GLN A 84 12.44 6.54 5.77
CA GLN A 84 12.88 7.49 6.78
C GLN A 84 13.08 8.85 6.13
N TYR A 85 12.44 9.87 6.68
CA TYR A 85 12.53 11.22 6.13
C TYR A 85 13.71 11.98 6.72
N VAL A 86 14.43 12.73 5.88
CA VAL A 86 15.50 13.62 6.32
C VAL A 86 14.93 15.02 6.46
N GLY A 87 14.82 15.49 7.70
CA GLY A 87 14.30 16.81 8.04
C GLY A 87 12.77 16.93 8.02
N ASP A 88 12.30 18.12 8.39
CA ASP A 88 10.88 18.41 8.51
C ASP A 88 10.18 18.51 7.15
N CYS A 89 8.87 18.25 7.16
CA CYS A 89 8.05 18.50 5.98
C CYS A 89 8.00 20.01 5.70
N VAL A 90 7.98 20.40 4.41
CA VAL A 90 7.78 21.80 4.01
C VAL A 90 6.48 22.39 4.58
N PHE A 91 5.51 21.53 4.90
CA PHE A 91 4.24 21.91 5.49
C PHE A 91 4.20 21.78 7.02
N GLY A 92 5.34 21.52 7.67
CA GLY A 92 5.45 21.42 9.12
C GLY A 92 4.90 20.12 9.69
N ASP A 93 4.27 20.23 10.86
CA ASP A 93 3.78 19.13 11.70
C ASP A 93 2.42 18.55 11.29
N HIS A 94 1.82 19.07 10.21
CA HIS A 94 0.48 18.72 9.74
C HIS A 94 -0.64 18.87 10.78
N THR A 95 -0.41 19.61 11.87
CA THR A 95 -1.45 19.90 12.88
C THR A 95 -2.35 21.07 12.47
N GLN A 96 -1.87 21.90 11.54
CA GLN A 96 -2.54 23.12 11.13
C GLN A 96 -3.59 22.86 10.05
N VAL A 97 -4.73 23.54 10.19
CA VAL A 97 -5.79 23.55 9.18
C VAL A 97 -5.32 24.36 7.98
N ARG A 98 -5.27 23.76 6.78
CA ARG A 98 -4.77 24.40 5.56
C ARG A 98 -5.86 24.70 4.53
N GLU A 99 -5.72 25.77 3.76
CA GLU A 99 -6.61 25.99 2.62
C GLU A 99 -6.43 24.90 1.56
N CYS A 100 -7.54 24.45 0.97
CA CYS A 100 -7.51 23.56 -0.18
C CYS A 100 -8.42 24.11 -1.28
N ASN A 101 -7.99 23.96 -2.54
CA ASN A 101 -8.77 24.41 -3.70
C ASN A 101 -9.82 23.37 -4.15
N ILE A 102 -9.91 22.23 -3.46
CA ILE A 102 -10.74 21.08 -3.87
C ILE A 102 -12.18 21.22 -3.38
N HIS A 103 -12.39 21.89 -2.24
CA HIS A 103 -13.69 21.95 -1.54
C HIS A 103 -14.25 23.37 -1.42
N ARG A 104 -13.95 24.23 -2.41
CA ARG A 104 -14.51 25.60 -2.49
C ARG A 104 -15.99 25.59 -2.79
#